data_AF-A8XVK0-F1
#
_entry.id   AF-A8XVK0-F1
#
_cell.length_a   1.000
_cell.length_b   1.000
_cell.length_c   1.000
_cell.angle_alpha   90.00
_cell.angle_beta   90.00
_cell.angle_gamma   90.00
#
_symmetry.space_group_name_H-M   'P 1'
#
loop_
_entity.id
_entity.type
_entity.pdbx_description
1 polymer ?
#
loop_
_entity_poly.entity_id
_entity_poly.type
_entity_poly.pdbx_seq_one_letter_code
_entity_poly.pdbx_strand_id
1 'polypeptide(L)'
;MNKIFILLVALFGLTVAMRDQSIAVKGRLLCGNGPAANVRVKLWEEDTGPDPDDLLDQGYTDANGNFQLQGGTAELTPIDPVFKVYHKCDDSKLKPGARKVKFALPKSYITSGKVAKKTFDIGVLNLETVFAKEERELLVSRRRRGGFNADYMDPDASQEDKKEEKKVVKIEKEEESAESNESEDSKKTVEV
;
A
#
# COMPACT_ATOMS: atom_id res chain seq x y z
N MET A 1 -53.58 2.78 -6.26
CA MET A 1 -52.27 3.27 -5.76
C MET A 1 -51.45 3.74 -6.95
N ASN A 2 -51.02 5.00 -6.97
CA ASN A 2 -50.23 5.56 -8.06
C ASN A 2 -48.90 4.80 -8.17
N LYS A 3 -48.63 4.19 -9.33
CA LYS A 3 -47.34 3.51 -9.61
C LYS A 3 -46.14 4.44 -9.38
N ILE A 4 -46.33 5.74 -9.63
CA ILE A 4 -45.38 6.81 -9.33
C ILE A 4 -45.10 6.92 -7.83
N PHE A 5 -46.12 6.80 -6.98
CA PHE A 5 -45.95 6.86 -5.53
C PHE A 5 -45.20 5.63 -5.00
N ILE A 6 -45.46 4.46 -5.57
CA ILE A 6 -44.73 3.22 -5.25
C ILE A 6 -43.25 3.33 -5.66
N LEU A 7 -42.97 3.89 -6.85
CA LEU A 7 -41.61 4.15 -7.33
C LEU A 7 -40.87 5.16 -6.44
N LEU A 8 -41.53 6.25 -6.03
CA LEU A 8 -40.92 7.26 -5.14
C LEU A 8 -40.62 6.69 -3.75
N VAL A 9 -41.53 5.88 -3.19
CA VAL A 9 -41.30 5.22 -1.89
C VAL A 9 -40.18 4.18 -1.98
N ALA A 10 -40.11 3.40 -3.07
CA ALA A 10 -39.03 2.43 -3.28
C ALA A 10 -37.66 3.12 -3.44
N LEU A 11 -37.61 4.22 -4.20
CA LEU A 11 -36.37 4.99 -4.40
C LEU A 11 -35.90 5.67 -3.11
N PHE A 12 -36.83 6.21 -2.31
CA PHE A 12 -36.51 6.80 -1.01
C PHE A 12 -36.11 5.74 0.04
N GLY A 13 -36.65 4.52 -0.04
CA GLY A 13 -36.23 3.42 0.83
C GLY A 13 -34.79 2.95 0.58
N LEU A 14 -34.34 2.96 -0.68
CA LEU A 14 -32.97 2.60 -1.07
C LEU A 14 -31.92 3.58 -0.53
N THR A 15 -32.20 4.88 -0.51
CA THR A 15 -31.25 5.88 -0.02
C THR A 15 -31.03 5.81 1.50
N VAL A 16 -32.01 5.31 2.26
CA VAL A 16 -31.92 5.12 3.71
C VAL A 16 -31.19 3.83 4.09
N ALA A 17 -31.04 2.89 3.15
CA ALA A 17 -30.39 1.61 3.40
C ALA A 17 -28.85 1.69 3.40
N MET A 18 -28.28 2.69 2.71
CA MET A 18 -26.83 2.95 2.69
C MET A 18 -26.37 3.42 4.08
N ARG A 19 -25.34 2.76 4.62
CA ARG A 19 -24.81 3.06 5.95
C ARG A 19 -23.33 3.35 5.85
N ASP A 20 -22.92 4.49 6.42
CA ASP A 20 -21.50 4.74 6.70
C ASP A 20 -21.02 3.72 7.74
N GLN A 21 -19.96 3.02 7.40
CA GLN A 21 -19.27 2.08 8.27
C GLN A 21 -17.77 2.39 8.27
N SER A 22 -17.11 2.15 9.40
CA SER A 22 -15.69 2.43 9.55
C SER A 22 -15.00 1.43 10.47
N ILE A 23 -13.70 1.30 10.28
CA ILE A 23 -12.83 0.46 11.09
C ILE A 23 -11.46 1.13 11.23
N ALA A 24 -10.80 0.86 12.35
CA ALA A 24 -9.42 1.25 12.59
C ALA A 24 -8.61 0.05 13.07
N VAL A 25 -7.35 -0.02 12.65
CA VAL A 25 -6.39 -1.05 13.06
C VAL A 25 -5.06 -0.40 13.46
N LYS A 26 -4.43 -0.95 14.48
CA LYS A 26 -3.07 -0.57 14.88
C LYS A 26 -2.26 -1.80 15.26
N GLY A 27 -0.95 -1.65 15.32
CA GLY A 27 -0.05 -2.67 15.80
C GLY A 27 1.41 -2.31 15.58
N ARG A 28 2.28 -3.32 15.70
CA ARG A 28 3.72 -3.21 15.50
C ARG A 28 4.26 -4.38 14.68
N LEU A 29 5.09 -4.07 13.68
CA LEU A 29 5.73 -5.07 12.84
C LEU A 29 7.22 -5.19 13.19
N LEU A 30 7.69 -6.42 13.27
CA LEU A 30 9.09 -6.78 13.47
C LEU A 30 9.64 -7.52 12.25
N CYS A 31 10.95 -7.46 12.09
CA CYS A 31 11.70 -8.30 11.16
C CYS A 31 12.89 -8.87 11.93
N GLY A 32 12.77 -10.12 12.37
CA GLY A 32 13.72 -10.69 13.32
C GLY A 32 13.63 -10.00 14.66
N ASN A 33 14.80 -9.68 15.21
CA ASN A 33 14.91 -9.04 16.51
C ASN A 33 14.71 -7.52 16.45
N GLY A 34 14.51 -6.95 15.26
CA GLY A 34 14.40 -5.51 15.03
C GLY A 34 13.01 -5.04 14.60
N PRO A 35 12.71 -3.73 14.74
CA PRO A 35 11.50 -3.15 14.18
C PRO A 35 11.53 -3.17 12.65
N ALA A 36 10.40 -3.52 12.04
CA ALA A 36 10.24 -3.44 10.59
C ALA A 36 9.77 -2.03 10.22
N ALA A 37 10.71 -1.10 10.05
CA ALA A 37 10.45 0.29 9.69
C ALA A 37 10.18 0.46 8.18
N ASN A 38 9.41 1.49 7.83
CA ASN A 38 9.06 1.84 6.45
C ASN A 38 8.44 0.68 5.64
N VAL A 39 7.66 -0.16 6.30
CA VAL A 39 6.88 -1.24 5.67
C VAL A 39 5.54 -0.67 5.23
N ARG A 40 5.20 -0.86 3.95
CA ARG A 40 3.92 -0.40 3.41
C ARG A 40 2.78 -1.24 3.97
N VAL A 41 1.76 -0.56 4.48
CA VAL A 41 0.56 -1.17 5.02
C VAL A 41 -0.67 -0.53 4.39
N LYS A 42 -1.69 -1.34 4.10
CA LYS A 42 -2.95 -0.86 3.50
C LYS A 42 -4.14 -1.49 4.21
N LEU A 43 -5.19 -0.70 4.40
CA LEU A 43 -6.50 -1.13 4.86
C LEU A 43 -7.43 -1.11 3.65
N TRP A 44 -7.96 -2.28 3.32
CA TRP A 44 -8.85 -2.47 2.18
C TRP A 44 -10.21 -2.94 2.65
N GLU A 45 -11.19 -2.68 1.82
CA GLU A 45 -12.47 -3.35 1.79
C GLU A 45 -12.45 -4.35 0.63
N GLU A 46 -12.61 -5.64 0.91
CA GLU A 46 -12.61 -6.70 -0.11
C GLU A 46 -13.98 -7.39 -0.12
N ASP A 47 -14.85 -6.93 -1.02
CA ASP A 47 -16.19 -7.48 -1.15
C ASP A 47 -16.20 -8.79 -1.94
N THR A 48 -17.11 -9.70 -1.57
CA THR A 48 -17.43 -10.88 -2.39
C THR A 48 -18.55 -10.57 -3.41
N GLY A 49 -19.04 -9.33 -3.45
CA GLY A 49 -20.20 -8.86 -4.20
C GLY A 49 -19.88 -8.17 -5.55
N PRO A 50 -20.85 -7.43 -6.14
CA PRO A 50 -20.67 -6.67 -7.37
C PRO A 50 -19.92 -5.34 -7.18
N ASP A 51 -19.64 -4.96 -5.94
CA ASP A 51 -18.86 -3.81 -5.53
C ASP A 51 -17.36 -4.02 -5.83
N PRO A 52 -16.66 -2.99 -6.31
CA PRO A 52 -15.22 -3.04 -6.44
C PRO A 52 -14.54 -2.90 -5.06
N ASP A 53 -13.44 -3.63 -4.86
CA ASP A 53 -12.59 -3.46 -3.67
C ASP A 53 -12.16 -1.99 -3.49
N ASP A 54 -12.40 -1.44 -2.30
CA ASP A 54 -12.08 -0.05 -1.95
C ASP A 54 -10.82 0.05 -1.07
N LEU A 55 -9.92 0.97 -1.42
CA LEU A 55 -8.81 1.34 -0.54
C LEU A 55 -9.31 2.32 0.53
N LEU A 56 -9.37 1.87 1.78
CA LEU A 56 -9.87 2.68 2.89
C LEU A 56 -8.80 3.61 3.45
N ASP A 57 -7.57 3.11 3.63
CA ASP A 57 -6.44 3.87 4.14
C ASP A 57 -5.10 3.19 3.79
N GLN A 58 -4.00 3.95 3.75
CA GLN A 58 -2.66 3.41 3.55
C GLN A 58 -1.59 4.23 4.28
N GLY A 59 -0.49 3.58 4.61
CA GLY A 59 0.64 4.23 5.25
C GLY A 59 1.88 3.36 5.30
N TYR A 60 2.83 3.80 6.11
CA TYR A 60 4.09 3.10 6.37
C TYR A 60 4.31 2.98 7.86
N THR A 61 4.95 1.88 8.29
CA THR A 61 5.38 1.74 9.68
C THR A 61 6.45 2.77 10.04
N ASP A 62 6.40 3.27 11.27
CA ASP A 62 7.39 4.20 11.80
C ASP A 62 8.76 3.53 12.08
N ALA A 63 9.72 4.28 12.60
CA ALA A 63 11.06 3.78 12.95
C ALA A 63 11.04 2.65 14.02
N ASN A 64 9.97 2.58 14.82
CA ASN A 64 9.76 1.54 15.82
C ASN A 64 8.93 0.37 15.28
N GLY A 65 8.50 0.41 14.01
CA GLY A 65 7.65 -0.60 13.38
C GLY A 65 6.17 -0.43 13.68
N ASN A 66 5.75 0.65 14.35
CA ASN A 66 4.34 0.87 14.67
C ASN A 66 3.57 1.39 13.46
N PHE A 67 2.29 1.07 13.39
CA PHE A 67 1.36 1.65 12.43
C PHE A 67 -0.02 1.86 13.06
N GLN A 68 -0.78 2.76 12.47
CA GLN A 68 -2.20 2.95 12.75
C GLN A 68 -2.88 3.40 11.45
N LEU A 69 -3.94 2.69 11.06
CA LEU A 69 -4.76 3.00 9.89
C LEU A 69 -6.22 3.10 10.30
N GLN A 70 -6.97 3.96 9.61
CA GLN A 70 -8.41 4.10 9.80
C GLN A 70 -9.07 4.55 8.51
N GLY A 71 -10.16 3.90 8.15
CA GLY A 71 -11.00 4.34 7.04
C GLY A 71 -12.44 3.86 7.19
N GLY A 72 -13.26 4.25 6.22
CA GLY A 72 -14.66 3.88 6.17
C GLY A 72 -15.25 4.15 4.80
N THR A 73 -16.32 3.41 4.50
CA THR A 73 -17.06 3.49 3.25
C THR A 73 -18.56 3.41 3.53
N ALA A 74 -19.37 3.77 2.53
CA ALA A 74 -20.82 3.72 2.61
C ALA A 74 -21.32 2.50 1.85
N GLU A 75 -21.93 1.56 2.56
CA GLU A 75 -22.36 0.29 1.99
C GLU A 75 -23.74 -0.14 2.49
N LEU A 76 -24.39 -1.02 1.72
CA LEU A 76 -25.64 -1.66 2.10
C LEU A 76 -25.40 -2.83 3.07
N THR A 77 -24.31 -3.55 2.88
CA THR A 77 -23.88 -4.71 3.67
C THR A 77 -22.81 -4.33 4.69
N PRO A 78 -22.57 -5.16 5.72
CA PRO A 78 -21.42 -4.97 6.58
C PRO A 78 -20.12 -5.14 5.81
N ILE A 79 -19.23 -4.15 5.93
CA ILE A 79 -17.89 -4.14 5.32
C ILE A 79 -17.10 -5.41 5.72
N ASP A 80 -16.25 -5.91 4.82
CA ASP A 80 -15.29 -7.01 4.89
C ASP A 80 -13.81 -6.51 4.90
N PRO A 81 -13.38 -5.87 6.00
CA PRO A 81 -12.09 -5.17 6.04
C PRO A 81 -10.90 -6.12 6.09
N VAL A 82 -9.91 -5.85 5.24
CA VAL A 82 -8.65 -6.60 5.11
C VAL A 82 -7.44 -5.69 5.31
N PHE A 83 -6.63 -6.00 6.32
CA PHE A 83 -5.33 -5.37 6.53
C PHE A 83 -4.25 -6.09 5.73
N LYS A 84 -3.49 -5.36 4.92
CA LYS A 84 -2.45 -5.90 4.03
C LYS A 84 -1.09 -5.32 4.40
N VAL A 85 -0.08 -6.18 4.48
CA VAL A 85 1.32 -5.81 4.74
C VAL A 85 2.16 -6.19 3.54
N TYR A 86 2.97 -5.24 3.05
CA TYR A 86 3.85 -5.42 1.90
C TYR A 86 5.30 -5.25 2.36
N HIS A 87 6.05 -6.34 2.44
CA HIS A 87 7.38 -6.35 3.04
C HIS A 87 8.41 -7.13 2.23
N LYS A 88 9.67 -6.86 2.53
CA LYS A 88 10.84 -7.59 2.01
C LYS A 88 11.67 -8.23 3.14
N CYS A 89 11.08 -8.37 4.33
CA CYS A 89 11.70 -9.06 5.46
C CYS A 89 12.00 -10.51 5.11
N ASP A 90 13.24 -10.94 5.39
CA ASP A 90 13.79 -12.26 5.04
C ASP A 90 13.50 -12.67 3.59
N ASP A 91 13.51 -11.68 2.67
CA ASP A 91 13.28 -11.91 1.25
C ASP A 91 14.56 -11.64 0.45
N SER A 92 14.80 -12.46 -0.57
CA SER A 92 16.00 -12.33 -1.39
C SER A 92 15.94 -11.04 -2.21
N LYS A 93 17.00 -10.22 -2.14
CA LYS A 93 17.14 -8.96 -2.90
C LYS A 93 17.00 -9.16 -4.41
N LEU A 94 17.21 -10.37 -4.91
CA LEU A 94 17.13 -10.72 -6.33
C LEU A 94 15.69 -10.96 -6.80
N LYS A 95 14.72 -11.14 -5.89
CA LYS A 95 13.33 -11.42 -6.27
C LYS A 95 12.57 -10.10 -6.49
N PRO A 96 12.03 -9.84 -7.68
CA PRO A 96 11.27 -8.61 -7.93
C PRO A 96 10.00 -8.56 -7.09
N GLY A 97 9.60 -7.37 -6.63
CA GLY A 97 8.38 -7.18 -5.85
C GLY A 97 8.54 -7.32 -4.33
N ALA A 98 7.42 -7.48 -3.64
CA ALA A 98 7.35 -7.62 -2.18
C ALA A 98 6.45 -8.81 -1.80
N ARG A 99 6.75 -9.42 -0.66
CA ARG A 99 5.86 -10.36 0.02
C ARG A 99 4.62 -9.61 0.49
N LYS A 100 3.44 -10.18 0.30
CA LYS A 100 2.15 -9.58 0.64
C LYS A 100 1.35 -10.53 1.53
N VAL A 101 1.09 -10.11 2.76
CA VAL A 101 0.28 -10.85 3.73
C VAL A 101 -1.05 -10.13 3.91
N LYS A 102 -2.14 -10.90 4.01
CA LYS A 102 -3.50 -10.39 4.22
C LYS A 102 -4.05 -10.88 5.57
N PHE A 103 -4.67 -9.99 6.33
CA PHE A 103 -5.34 -10.28 7.59
C PHE A 103 -6.77 -9.76 7.53
N ALA A 104 -7.75 -10.66 7.57
CA ALA A 104 -9.15 -10.27 7.73
C ALA A 104 -9.33 -9.70 9.14
N LEU A 105 -9.89 -8.50 9.24
CA LEU A 105 -10.14 -7.86 10.52
C LEU A 105 -11.48 -8.34 11.09
N PRO A 106 -11.62 -8.47 12.42
CA PRO A 106 -12.86 -9.00 12.98
C PRO A 106 -14.02 -8.01 12.77
N LYS A 107 -15.14 -8.50 12.22
CA LYS A 107 -16.36 -7.70 12.01
C LYS A 107 -16.87 -7.03 13.29
N SER A 108 -16.56 -7.61 14.46
CA SER A 108 -16.86 -7.02 15.77
C SER A 108 -16.13 -5.70 16.04
N TYR A 109 -15.19 -5.25 15.20
CA TYR A 109 -14.52 -3.94 15.29
C TYR A 109 -15.06 -2.90 14.30
N ILE A 110 -16.01 -3.26 13.44
CA ILE A 110 -16.72 -2.30 12.59
C ILE A 110 -17.62 -1.41 13.46
N THR A 111 -17.68 -0.12 13.11
CA THR A 111 -18.55 0.87 13.76
C THR A 111 -19.37 1.65 12.75
N SER A 112 -20.57 2.06 13.15
CA SER A 112 -21.40 2.95 12.33
C SER A 112 -20.87 4.39 12.36
N GLY A 113 -20.88 5.02 11.19
CA GLY A 113 -20.38 6.36 10.94
C GLY A 113 -19.04 6.36 10.20
N LYS A 114 -18.64 7.54 9.71
CA LYS A 114 -17.42 7.74 8.92
C LYS A 114 -16.11 7.62 9.71
N VAL A 115 -16.19 7.69 11.03
CA VAL A 115 -15.03 7.69 11.94
C VAL A 115 -15.15 6.49 12.86
N ALA A 116 -14.10 5.68 12.90
CA ALA A 116 -14.06 4.48 13.70
C ALA A 116 -14.09 4.83 15.20
N LYS A 117 -15.02 4.23 15.94
CA LYS A 117 -15.15 4.47 17.40
C LYS A 117 -14.30 3.54 18.25
N LYS A 118 -13.79 2.46 17.66
CA LYS A 118 -12.91 1.47 18.29
C LYS A 118 -11.80 1.10 17.31
N THR A 119 -10.67 0.73 17.87
CA THR A 119 -9.48 0.34 17.10
C THR A 119 -9.13 -1.10 17.45
N PHE A 120 -8.99 -1.93 16.43
CA PHE A 120 -8.47 -3.29 16.59
C PHE A 120 -6.95 -3.23 16.75
N ASP A 121 -6.44 -3.76 17.85
CA ASP A 121 -5.01 -3.91 18.06
C ASP A 121 -4.60 -5.32 17.63
N ILE A 122 -3.88 -5.43 16.50
CA ILE A 122 -3.38 -6.72 16.02
C ILE A 122 -2.17 -7.22 16.82
N GLY A 123 -1.63 -6.38 17.71
CA GLY A 123 -0.47 -6.68 18.53
C GLY A 123 0.85 -6.54 17.77
N VAL A 124 1.79 -7.43 18.09
CA VAL A 124 3.14 -7.44 17.52
C VAL A 124 3.29 -8.64 16.58
N LEU A 125 3.63 -8.40 15.31
CA LEU A 125 3.81 -9.45 14.30
C LEU A 125 5.25 -9.45 13.78
N ASN A 126 5.94 -10.59 13.86
CA ASN A 126 7.24 -10.78 13.21
C ASN A 126 7.06 -11.32 11.79
N LEU A 127 7.53 -10.54 10.81
CA LEU A 127 7.40 -10.78 9.37
C LEU A 127 8.40 -11.81 8.81
N GLU A 128 9.32 -12.34 9.63
CA GLU A 128 10.08 -13.55 9.27
C GLU A 128 9.17 -14.77 9.13
N THR A 129 8.07 -14.79 9.88
CA THR A 129 7.07 -15.86 9.80
C THR A 129 6.56 -15.98 8.36
N VAL A 130 6.45 -17.21 7.88
CA VAL A 130 5.76 -17.50 6.62
C VAL A 130 4.28 -17.66 6.93
N PHE A 131 3.46 -16.75 6.41
CA PHE A 131 2.02 -16.77 6.65
C PHE A 131 1.32 -17.67 5.64
N ALA A 132 0.27 -18.36 6.07
CA ALA A 132 -0.56 -19.14 5.15
C ALA A 132 -1.22 -18.20 4.12
N LYS A 133 -1.22 -18.60 2.84
CA LYS A 133 -1.72 -17.79 1.70
C LYS A 133 -1.00 -16.45 1.51
N GLU A 134 0.26 -16.37 1.94
CA GLU A 134 1.10 -15.25 1.58
C GLU A 134 1.33 -15.19 0.06
N GLU A 135 1.18 -14.00 -0.51
CA GLU A 135 1.30 -13.74 -1.93
C GLU A 135 2.55 -12.91 -2.23
N ARG A 136 2.83 -12.69 -3.52
CA ARG A 136 3.87 -11.76 -3.97
C ARG A 136 3.27 -10.70 -4.88
N GLU A 137 3.47 -9.43 -4.53
CA GLU A 137 3.14 -8.32 -5.41
C GLU A 137 4.35 -7.98 -6.27
N LEU A 138 4.23 -8.15 -7.59
CA LEU A 138 5.29 -7.83 -8.55
C LEU A 138 5.21 -6.35 -8.96
N LEU A 139 6.35 -5.68 -8.94
CA LEU A 139 6.52 -4.40 -9.63
C LEU A 139 6.62 -4.69 -11.14
N VAL A 140 5.48 -4.71 -11.84
CA VAL A 140 5.47 -4.84 -13.30
C VAL A 140 5.70 -3.46 -13.89
N SER A 141 6.76 -3.28 -14.67
CA SER A 141 7.01 -2.02 -15.37
C SER A 141 5.79 -1.65 -16.23
N ARG A 142 5.36 -0.38 -16.15
CA ARG A 142 4.17 0.18 -16.83
C ARG A 142 4.10 -0.10 -18.34
N ARG A 143 5.20 -0.53 -18.99
CA ARG A 143 5.31 -0.66 -20.44
C ARG A 143 4.37 -1.70 -21.08
N ARG A 144 3.71 -2.56 -20.30
CA ARG A 144 2.75 -3.57 -20.81
C ARG A 144 1.31 -3.47 -20.29
N ARG A 145 0.93 -2.40 -19.59
CA ARG A 145 -0.48 -2.17 -19.21
C ARG A 145 -1.00 -0.90 -19.86
N GLY A 146 -1.26 -0.97 -21.16
CA GLY A 146 -2.29 -0.13 -21.77
C GLY A 146 -3.64 -0.66 -21.31
N GLY A 147 -4.11 -0.19 -20.15
CA GLY A 147 -5.43 -0.50 -19.58
C GLY A 147 -5.95 0.72 -18.83
N PHE A 148 -7.23 1.03 -19.01
CA PHE A 148 -7.90 2.31 -18.75
C PHE A 148 -7.88 2.83 -17.29
N ASN A 149 -7.28 2.12 -16.32
CA ASN A 149 -7.27 2.51 -14.90
C ASN A 149 -5.87 2.34 -14.25
N ALA A 150 -4.83 2.87 -14.86
CA ALA A 150 -3.45 2.78 -14.33
C ALA A 150 -3.14 3.80 -13.21
N ASP A 151 -4.04 4.75 -12.96
CA ASP A 151 -3.79 5.87 -12.03
C ASP A 151 -4.27 5.61 -10.59
N TYR A 152 -4.89 4.45 -10.32
CA TYR A 152 -5.52 4.15 -9.03
C TYR A 152 -4.71 3.27 -8.05
N MET A 153 -3.49 2.83 -8.37
CA MET A 153 -2.83 1.78 -7.55
C MET A 153 -1.61 2.17 -6.72
N ASP A 154 -0.83 3.20 -7.03
CA ASP A 154 0.29 3.59 -6.15
C ASP A 154 0.93 4.93 -6.56
N PRO A 155 0.59 6.07 -5.93
CA PRO A 155 1.26 7.33 -6.21
C PRO A 155 2.70 7.38 -5.68
N ASP A 156 3.05 6.58 -4.67
CA ASP A 156 4.35 6.64 -3.99
C ASP A 156 5.42 5.77 -4.63
N ALA A 157 5.06 4.66 -5.29
CA ALA A 157 6.01 3.91 -6.12
C ALA A 157 6.69 4.80 -7.18
N SER A 158 5.96 5.78 -7.71
CA SER A 158 6.49 6.72 -8.70
C SER A 158 7.55 7.70 -8.16
N GLN A 159 7.63 7.87 -6.85
CA GLN A 159 8.59 8.77 -6.21
C GLN A 159 9.90 8.06 -5.84
N GLU A 160 9.83 6.79 -5.44
CA GLU A 160 11.01 5.96 -5.21
C GLU A 160 11.78 5.72 -6.52
N ASP A 161 11.08 5.40 -7.61
CA ASP A 161 11.68 5.18 -8.94
C ASP A 161 12.42 6.43 -9.45
N LYS A 162 11.83 7.62 -9.28
CA LYS A 162 12.45 8.90 -9.66
C LYS A 162 13.66 9.25 -8.80
N LYS A 163 13.70 8.79 -7.55
CA LYS A 163 14.81 9.02 -6.62
C LYS A 163 15.99 8.11 -6.97
N GLU A 164 15.71 6.88 -7.39
CA GLU A 164 16.70 5.92 -7.86
C GLU A 164 17.28 6.32 -9.22
N GLU A 165 16.44 6.76 -10.16
CA GLU A 165 16.87 7.27 -11.48
C GLU A 165 17.76 8.52 -11.35
N LYS A 166 17.40 9.47 -10.46
CA LYS A 166 18.25 10.63 -10.16
C LYS A 166 19.59 10.27 -9.51
N LYS A 167 19.62 9.17 -8.74
CA LYS A 167 20.85 8.70 -8.08
C LYS A 167 21.80 8.07 -9.10
N VAL A 168 21.28 7.28 -10.05
CA VAL A 168 22.07 6.69 -11.13
C VAL A 168 22.66 7.78 -12.04
N VAL A 169 21.84 8.74 -12.47
CA VAL A 169 22.31 9.87 -13.32
C VAL A 169 23.37 10.73 -12.61
N LYS A 170 23.33 10.82 -11.28
CA LYS A 170 24.36 11.53 -10.51
C LYS A 170 25.68 10.77 -10.50
N ILE A 171 25.63 9.44 -10.35
CA ILE A 171 26.82 8.57 -10.34
C ILE A 171 27.50 8.59 -11.72
N GLU A 172 26.72 8.47 -12.80
CA GLU A 172 27.27 8.49 -14.18
C GLU A 172 27.97 9.82 -14.49
N LYS A 173 27.45 10.96 -14.00
CA LYS A 173 28.09 12.26 -14.19
C LYS A 173 29.36 12.45 -13.37
N GLU A 174 29.43 11.85 -12.18
CA GLU A 174 30.64 11.88 -11.36
C GLU A 174 31.74 11.02 -11.99
N GLU A 175 31.38 9.90 -12.61
CA GLU A 175 32.30 8.99 -13.32
C GLU A 175 32.86 9.63 -14.61
N GLU A 176 32.02 10.28 -15.43
CA GLU A 176 32.45 11.01 -16.64
C GLU A 176 33.38 12.19 -16.32
N SER A 177 33.18 12.84 -15.16
CA SER A 177 34.05 13.93 -14.70
C SER A 177 35.40 13.47 -14.13
N ALA A 178 35.48 12.21 -13.68
CA ALA A 178 36.73 11.62 -13.22
C ALA A 178 37.61 11.23 -14.42
N GLU A 179 37.01 10.69 -15.48
CA GLU A 179 37.70 10.22 -16.68
C GLU A 179 38.27 11.38 -17.52
N SER A 180 37.64 12.56 -17.51
CA SER A 180 38.18 13.76 -18.17
C SER A 180 39.42 14.31 -17.48
N ASN A 181 39.51 14.20 -16.15
CA ASN A 181 40.64 14.71 -15.37
C ASN A 181 41.89 13.82 -15.47
N GLU A 182 41.71 12.51 -15.67
CA GLU A 182 42.83 11.57 -15.89
C GLU A 182 43.48 11.74 -17.28
N SER A 183 42.71 12.25 -18.26
CA SER A 183 43.19 12.52 -19.62
C SER A 183 44.06 13.80 -19.74
N GLU A 184 43.88 14.77 -18.83
CA GLU A 184 44.68 16.00 -18.80
C GLU A 184 46.01 15.85 -18.04
N ASP A 185 46.07 14.98 -17.02
CA ASP A 185 47.31 14.75 -16.24
C ASP A 185 48.34 13.94 -17.04
N SER A 186 47.90 13.00 -17.87
CA SER A 186 48.79 12.18 -18.72
C SER A 186 49.49 13.00 -19.84
N LYS A 187 48.91 14.13 -20.24
CA LYS A 187 49.48 15.02 -21.28
C LYS A 187 50.58 15.94 -20.78
N LYS A 188 50.75 16.10 -19.46
CA LYS A 188 51.76 17.00 -18.87
C LYS A 188 53.11 16.34 -18.60
N THR A 189 53.23 15.03 -18.81
CA THR A 189 54.46 14.27 -18.53
C THR A 189 55.34 14.01 -19.78
N VAL A 190 54.94 14.52 -20.95
CA VAL A 190 55.67 14.35 -22.22
C VAL A 190 56.06 15.71 -22.83
N GLU A 191 56.63 16.60 -22.02
CA GLU A 191 57.46 17.72 -22.50
C GLU A 191 58.61 17.90 -21.50
N VAL A 192 59.68 17.13 -21.70
CA VAL A 192 61.05 17.42 -21.21
C VAL A 192 62.03 17.06 -22.32
#